data_AF-A0A352X7N1-F1
#
_entry.id   AF-A0A352X7N1-F1
#
_cell.length_a   1.000
_cell.length_b   1.000
_cell.length_c   1.000
_cell.angle_alpha   90.00
_cell.angle_beta   90.00
_cell.angle_gamma   90.00
#
_symmetry.space_group_name_H-M   'P 1'
#
loop_
_entity.id
_entity.type
_entity.pdbx_description
1 polymer ?
#
loop_
_entity_poly.entity_id
_entity_poly.type
_entity_poly.pdbx_seq_one_letter_code
_entity_poly.pdbx_strand_id
1 'polypeptide(L)'
;PPEKDLEWDDADVEGQFRFLNRVWRLVTDFASRESVGAKHSVSNPDVEPKDNRPNASPLTKDEKDLRRAIHNAIKAVTEDLEGEYQFNTAISELMKLSNAITDATCKDSPVYVEGINTLVIMLSPFAPHIAEELWQRIGNSESVHKQTWPQCDESALVVDEITLVIQINGKTRGTIQAPASLDKEGLEKYARESEPAQRNLEGKTVKKAIVVPGKLVNFVVG
;
A
#
# COMPACT_ATOMS: atom_id res chain seq x y z
N PRO A 1 11.76 -13.59 12.75
CA PRO A 1 10.92 -14.81 12.90
C PRO A 1 11.11 -15.42 14.28
N PRO A 2 10.02 -15.83 14.96
CA PRO A 2 10.07 -16.38 16.31
C PRO A 2 10.97 -17.61 16.46
N GLU A 3 11.15 -18.38 15.39
CA GLU A 3 11.93 -19.62 15.38
C GLU A 3 13.44 -19.40 15.19
N LYS A 4 13.88 -18.18 14.90
CA LYS A 4 15.30 -17.87 14.67
C LYS A 4 15.91 -17.24 15.91
N ASP A 5 17.17 -17.56 16.16
CA ASP A 5 17.97 -16.86 17.16
C ASP A 5 18.05 -15.36 16.81
N LEU A 6 17.88 -14.53 17.83
CA LEU A 6 18.01 -13.09 17.73
C LEU A 6 19.30 -12.66 18.43
N GLU A 7 20.23 -12.11 17.65
CA GLU A 7 21.35 -11.37 18.23
C GLU A 7 20.83 -10.01 18.71
N TRP A 8 21.00 -9.72 20.00
CA TRP A 8 20.52 -8.47 20.57
C TRP A 8 21.41 -7.30 20.15
N ASP A 9 20.81 -6.25 19.59
CA ASP A 9 21.42 -4.96 19.31
C ASP A 9 20.53 -3.82 19.82
N ASP A 10 21.09 -2.91 20.63
CA ASP A 10 20.37 -1.75 21.15
C ASP A 10 19.89 -0.81 20.03
N ALA A 11 20.57 -0.81 18.88
CA ALA A 11 20.17 -0.04 17.71
C ALA A 11 18.82 -0.47 17.13
N ASP A 12 18.46 -1.75 17.25
CA ASP A 12 17.16 -2.27 16.80
C ASP A 12 16.02 -1.70 17.65
N VAL A 13 16.24 -1.56 18.95
CA VAL A 13 15.28 -0.95 19.89
C VAL A 13 15.07 0.53 19.54
N GLU A 14 16.13 1.26 19.23
CA GLU A 14 16.04 2.66 18.78
C GLU A 14 15.24 2.80 17.48
N GLY A 15 15.38 1.84 16.56
CA GLY A 15 14.57 1.74 15.33
C GLY A 15 13.07 1.67 15.63
N GLN A 16 12.67 0.77 16.54
CA GLN A 16 11.27 0.62 16.95
C GLN A 16 10.75 1.86 17.69
N PHE A 17 11.55 2.46 18.57
CA PHE A 17 11.19 3.70 19.25
C PHE A 17 10.93 4.84 18.26
N ARG A 18 11.79 5.01 17.24
CA ARG A 18 11.57 6.02 16.20
C ARG A 18 10.33 5.74 15.36
N PHE A 19 10.05 4.48 15.03
CA PHE A 19 8.83 4.10 14.32
C PHE A 19 7.57 4.47 15.13
N LEU A 20 7.48 4.05 16.40
CA LEU A 20 6.33 4.35 17.25
C LEU A 20 6.13 5.86 17.44
N ASN A 21 7.21 6.64 17.56
CA ASN A 21 7.10 8.11 17.60
C ASN A 21 6.57 8.72 16.31
N ARG A 22 6.90 8.15 15.14
CA ARG A 22 6.35 8.59 13.85
C ARG A 22 4.85 8.30 13.77
N VAL A 23 4.44 7.09 14.17
CA VAL A 23 3.00 6.73 14.25
C VAL A 23 2.27 7.65 15.22
N TRP A 24 2.84 7.90 16.40
CA TRP A 24 2.27 8.82 17.38
C TRP A 24 1.99 10.18 16.76
N ARG A 25 3.01 10.82 16.18
CA ARG A 25 2.87 12.14 15.53
C ARG A 25 1.81 12.12 14.43
N LEU A 26 1.88 11.13 13.53
CA LEU A 26 0.94 10.99 12.42
C LEU A 26 -0.52 10.96 12.91
N VAL A 27 -0.81 10.14 13.93
CA VAL A 27 -2.17 9.96 14.44
C VAL A 27 -2.62 11.12 15.31
N THR A 28 -1.73 11.72 16.13
CA THR A 28 -2.08 12.92 16.90
C THR A 28 -2.28 14.15 16.02
N ASP A 29 -1.52 14.28 14.93
CA ASP A 29 -1.70 15.35 13.97
C ASP A 29 -3.06 15.21 13.28
N PHE A 30 -3.46 13.98 12.92
CA PHE A 30 -4.81 13.68 12.42
C PHE A 30 -5.90 14.05 13.46
N ALA A 31 -5.77 13.61 14.71
CA ALA A 31 -6.72 13.93 15.78
C ALA A 31 -6.86 15.44 16.00
N SER A 32 -5.75 16.17 15.93
CA SER A 32 -5.76 17.64 16.10
C SER A 32 -6.54 18.34 14.99
N ARG A 33 -6.48 17.84 13.75
CA ARG A 33 -7.24 18.38 12.61
C ARG A 33 -8.73 18.11 12.73
N GLU A 34 -9.12 16.88 13.08
CA GLU A 34 -10.54 16.51 13.28
C GLU A 34 -11.17 17.26 14.46
N SER A 35 -10.40 17.56 15.51
CA SER A 35 -10.90 18.37 16.64
C SER A 35 -11.26 19.81 16.22
N VAL A 36 -10.70 20.29 15.11
CA VAL A 36 -10.96 21.63 14.53
C VAL A 36 -12.03 21.56 13.42
N GLY A 37 -12.36 20.37 12.89
CA GLY A 37 -13.33 20.18 11.83
C GLY A 37 -14.08 18.84 11.95
N ALA A 38 -15.36 18.91 12.36
CA ALA A 38 -16.40 17.91 12.21
C ALA A 38 -16.00 16.41 12.26
N LYS A 39 -16.23 15.79 13.42
CA LYS A 39 -16.21 14.34 13.70
C LYS A 39 -16.64 13.49 12.50
N HIS A 40 -15.70 12.93 11.76
CA HIS A 40 -15.98 11.80 10.88
C HIS A 40 -15.97 10.52 11.72
N SER A 41 -17.09 10.27 12.41
CA SER A 41 -17.38 8.94 12.96
C SER A 41 -17.49 7.97 11.79
N VAL A 42 -16.45 7.19 11.53
CA VAL A 42 -16.58 6.00 10.69
C VAL A 42 -17.35 4.98 11.51
N SER A 43 -18.65 4.93 11.27
CA SER A 43 -19.52 3.87 11.77
C SER A 43 -19.02 2.52 11.26
N ASN A 44 -18.72 1.62 12.19
CA ASN A 44 -18.62 0.15 12.11
C ASN A 44 -18.07 -0.47 10.80
N PRO A 45 -17.01 -1.29 10.87
CA PRO A 45 -16.52 -2.08 9.72
C PRO A 45 -17.49 -3.19 9.27
N ASP A 46 -18.63 -3.41 9.96
CA ASP A 46 -19.70 -4.33 9.52
C ASP A 46 -20.59 -3.78 8.40
N VAL A 47 -20.30 -2.59 7.89
CA VAL A 47 -20.86 -2.16 6.61
C VAL A 47 -19.95 -2.73 5.53
N GLU A 48 -20.39 -3.82 4.89
CA GLU A 48 -19.88 -4.21 3.56
C GLU A 48 -19.54 -2.94 2.78
N PRO A 49 -18.35 -2.81 2.13
CA PRO A 49 -18.13 -1.75 1.18
C PRO A 49 -19.01 -2.05 -0.04
N LYS A 50 -20.32 -1.91 0.10
CA LYS A 50 -21.17 -1.64 -1.03
C LYS A 50 -20.77 -0.24 -1.44
N ASP A 51 -20.06 -0.16 -2.55
CA ASP A 51 -19.99 1.00 -3.43
C ASP A 51 -21.39 1.50 -3.89
N ASN A 52 -22.49 1.12 -3.22
CA ASN A 52 -23.83 1.69 -3.35
C ASN A 52 -23.99 2.99 -2.55
N ARG A 53 -23.01 3.90 -2.62
CA ARG A 53 -23.32 5.32 -2.46
C ARG A 53 -23.78 5.81 -3.83
N PRO A 54 -25.07 6.13 -4.05
CA PRO A 54 -25.61 6.43 -5.39
C PRO A 54 -25.02 7.67 -6.08
N ASN A 55 -24.02 8.32 -5.48
CA ASN A 55 -23.40 9.57 -5.91
C ASN A 55 -21.94 9.73 -5.40
N ALA A 56 -21.22 8.65 -5.08
CA ALA A 56 -19.80 8.79 -4.75
C ALA A 56 -19.01 9.12 -6.03
N SER A 57 -18.37 10.29 -6.05
CA SER A 57 -17.39 10.61 -7.09
C SER A 57 -16.33 9.50 -7.14
N PRO A 58 -15.84 9.13 -8.34
CA PRO A 58 -14.77 8.14 -8.44
C PRO A 58 -13.55 8.61 -7.64
N LEU A 59 -12.88 7.67 -6.95
CA LEU A 59 -11.68 7.95 -6.19
C LEU A 59 -10.61 8.59 -7.09
N THR A 60 -9.98 9.63 -6.58
CA THR A 60 -8.79 10.24 -7.21
C THR A 60 -7.64 9.23 -7.24
N LYS A 61 -6.60 9.52 -8.04
CA LYS A 61 -5.41 8.67 -8.11
C LYS A 61 -4.75 8.48 -6.74
N ASP A 62 -4.60 9.57 -5.98
CA ASP A 62 -3.99 9.53 -4.64
C ASP A 62 -4.83 8.71 -3.65
N GLU A 63 -6.16 8.83 -3.69
CA GLU A 63 -7.06 8.00 -2.87
C GLU A 63 -6.98 6.52 -3.27
N LYS A 64 -6.94 6.20 -4.57
CA LYS A 64 -6.76 4.82 -5.04
C LYS A 64 -5.42 4.24 -4.58
N ASP A 65 -4.35 5.03 -4.68
CA ASP A 65 -3.00 4.60 -4.29
C ASP A 65 -2.93 4.35 -2.79
N LEU A 66 -3.50 5.24 -1.95
CA LEU A 66 -3.58 5.04 -0.50
C LEU A 66 -4.47 3.85 -0.13
N ARG A 67 -5.67 3.75 -0.72
CA ARG A 67 -6.60 2.64 -0.46
C ARG A 67 -5.95 1.29 -0.78
N ARG A 68 -5.21 1.22 -1.88
CA ARG A 68 -4.43 0.03 -2.25
C ARG A 68 -3.31 -0.26 -1.23
N ALA A 69 -2.62 0.75 -0.71
CA ALA A 69 -1.61 0.54 0.33
C ALA A 69 -2.23 0.00 1.63
N ILE A 70 -3.42 0.49 2.01
CA ILE A 70 -4.19 0.01 3.17
C ILE A 70 -4.51 -1.48 3.01
N HIS A 71 -5.17 -1.87 1.91
CA HIS A 71 -5.59 -3.27 1.73
C HIS A 71 -4.42 -4.23 1.47
N ASN A 72 -3.32 -3.77 0.85
CA ASN A 72 -2.08 -4.57 0.79
C ASN A 72 -1.53 -4.87 2.19
N ALA A 73 -1.50 -3.86 3.07
CA ALA A 73 -1.04 -4.03 4.44
C ALA A 73 -1.97 -4.96 5.23
N ILE A 74 -3.30 -4.82 5.09
CA ILE A 74 -4.27 -5.75 5.70
C ILE A 74 -3.97 -7.19 5.26
N LYS A 75 -3.87 -7.43 3.96
CA LYS A 75 -3.60 -8.76 3.42
C LYS A 75 -2.29 -9.34 3.95
N ALA A 76 -1.19 -8.60 3.80
CA ALA A 76 0.13 -9.08 4.16
C ALA A 76 0.29 -9.30 5.67
N VAL A 77 -0.19 -8.36 6.51
CA VAL A 77 -0.13 -8.52 7.97
C VAL A 77 -1.02 -9.67 8.43
N THR A 78 -2.19 -9.86 7.82
CA THR A 78 -3.07 -11.01 8.14
C THR A 78 -2.38 -12.32 7.80
N GLU A 79 -1.81 -12.46 6.60
CA GLU A 79 -1.06 -13.65 6.17
C GLU A 79 0.17 -13.90 7.07
N ASP A 80 0.90 -12.86 7.47
CA ASP A 80 2.06 -12.99 8.36
C ASP A 80 1.67 -13.45 9.78
N LEU A 81 0.47 -13.09 10.24
CA LEU A 81 -0.09 -13.55 11.52
C LEU A 81 -0.74 -14.93 11.43
N GLU A 82 -1.25 -15.30 10.24
CA GLU A 82 -1.89 -16.58 9.93
C GLU A 82 -0.90 -17.53 9.25
N GLY A 83 0.06 -18.07 10.01
CA GLY A 83 1.03 -19.02 9.46
C GLY A 83 2.22 -19.25 10.38
N GLU A 84 3.42 -19.06 9.85
CA GLU A 84 4.69 -19.17 10.60
C GLU A 84 4.96 -17.98 11.54
N TYR A 85 3.96 -17.13 11.78
CA TYR A 85 4.06 -15.95 12.66
C TYR A 85 5.24 -15.03 12.30
N GLN A 86 5.24 -14.49 11.09
CA GLN A 86 6.30 -13.64 10.57
C GLN A 86 6.18 -12.19 11.08
N PHE A 87 6.19 -12.00 12.40
CA PHE A 87 5.94 -10.71 13.06
C PHE A 87 6.86 -9.56 12.58
N ASN A 88 8.12 -9.84 12.25
CA ASN A 88 9.04 -8.84 11.72
C ASN A 88 8.60 -8.32 10.34
N THR A 89 8.04 -9.19 9.51
CA THR A 89 7.48 -8.83 8.21
C THR A 89 6.20 -8.02 8.41
N ALA A 90 5.31 -8.47 9.31
CA ALA A 90 4.10 -7.72 9.66
C ALA A 90 4.40 -6.29 10.13
N ILE A 91 5.38 -6.11 11.04
CA ILE A 91 5.83 -4.78 11.48
C ILE A 91 6.38 -3.96 10.31
N SER A 92 7.12 -4.60 9.38
CA SER A 92 7.63 -3.90 8.19
C SER A 92 6.50 -3.43 7.27
N GLU A 93 5.41 -4.20 7.13
CA GLU A 93 4.22 -3.78 6.39
C GLU A 93 3.50 -2.61 7.09
N LEU A 94 3.42 -2.61 8.43
CA LEU A 94 2.91 -1.45 9.19
C LEU A 94 3.76 -0.19 8.97
N MET A 95 5.09 -0.33 8.89
CA MET A 95 5.97 0.80 8.55
C MET A 95 5.70 1.33 7.15
N LYS A 96 5.49 0.46 6.16
CA LYS A 96 5.13 0.87 4.79
C LYS A 96 3.79 1.58 4.76
N LEU A 97 2.77 1.05 5.46
CA LEU A 97 1.47 1.70 5.57
C LEU A 97 1.59 3.08 6.22
N SER A 98 2.32 3.20 7.33
CA SER A 98 2.54 4.49 8.00
C SER A 98 3.22 5.51 7.08
N ASN A 99 4.18 5.09 6.25
CA ASN A 99 4.80 5.96 5.25
C ASN A 99 3.80 6.37 4.16
N ALA A 100 3.03 5.42 3.62
CA ALA A 100 2.01 5.71 2.60
C ALA A 100 0.95 6.71 3.08
N ILE A 101 0.48 6.57 4.33
CA ILE A 101 -0.43 7.54 4.94
C ILE A 101 0.28 8.89 5.11
N THR A 102 1.54 8.90 5.54
CA THR A 102 2.31 10.15 5.69
C THR A 102 2.41 10.91 4.37
N ASP A 103 2.70 10.21 3.28
CA ASP A 103 2.94 10.78 1.95
C ASP A 103 1.64 11.14 1.20
N ALA A 104 0.51 10.53 1.56
CA ALA A 104 -0.78 10.80 0.93
C ALA A 104 -1.19 12.28 1.06
N THR A 105 -1.71 12.85 -0.03
CA THR A 105 -2.13 14.25 -0.11
C THR A 105 -3.64 14.44 0.17
N CYS A 106 -4.42 13.39 0.01
CA CYS A 106 -5.87 13.30 0.23
C CYS A 106 -6.25 13.28 1.72
N LYS A 107 -5.64 14.14 2.53
CA LYS A 107 -5.76 14.12 3.99
C LYS A 107 -7.19 14.34 4.52
N ASP A 108 -8.07 14.94 3.73
CA ASP A 108 -9.49 15.18 4.08
C ASP A 108 -10.42 14.11 3.47
N SER A 109 -9.87 13.07 2.84
CA SER A 109 -10.63 11.96 2.27
C SER A 109 -11.03 10.93 3.34
N PRO A 110 -12.21 10.31 3.22
CA PRO A 110 -12.56 9.13 4.01
C PRO A 110 -11.53 7.99 3.92
N VAL A 111 -10.81 7.86 2.80
CA VAL A 111 -9.73 6.85 2.65
C VAL A 111 -8.56 7.14 3.59
N TYR A 112 -8.28 8.42 3.87
CA TYR A 112 -7.24 8.79 4.84
C TYR A 112 -7.64 8.36 6.25
N VAL A 113 -8.90 8.58 6.61
CA VAL A 113 -9.48 8.16 7.90
C VAL A 113 -9.46 6.64 8.03
N GLU A 114 -9.82 5.91 6.97
CA GLU A 114 -9.69 4.45 6.88
C GLU A 114 -8.25 4.00 7.16
N GLY A 115 -7.26 4.65 6.53
CA GLY A 115 -5.85 4.33 6.73
C GLY A 115 -5.37 4.53 8.15
N ILE A 116 -5.75 5.64 8.79
CA ILE A 116 -5.41 5.91 10.20
C ILE A 116 -6.01 4.85 11.13
N ASN A 117 -7.31 4.56 10.99
CA ASN A 117 -7.97 3.55 11.83
C ASN A 117 -7.36 2.16 11.62
N THR A 118 -7.13 1.76 10.37
CA THR A 118 -6.54 0.46 10.04
C THR A 118 -5.13 0.33 10.63
N LEU A 119 -4.29 1.36 10.52
CA LEU A 119 -2.95 1.37 11.10
C LEU A 119 -3.00 1.14 12.62
N VAL A 120 -3.90 1.85 13.33
CA VAL A 120 -4.03 1.73 14.80
C VAL A 120 -4.54 0.34 15.20
N ILE A 121 -5.54 -0.21 14.50
CA ILE A 121 -6.07 -1.56 14.78
C ILE A 121 -4.99 -2.62 14.55
N MET A 122 -4.29 -2.60 13.41
CA MET A 122 -3.27 -3.60 13.09
C MET A 122 -1.99 -3.46 13.95
N LEU A 123 -1.73 -2.27 14.50
CA LEU A 123 -0.64 -2.07 15.46
C LEU A 123 -0.96 -2.68 16.84
N SER A 124 -2.24 -2.84 17.18
CA SER A 124 -2.69 -3.23 18.53
C SER A 124 -2.13 -4.57 19.06
N PRO A 125 -1.89 -5.62 18.25
CA PRO A 125 -1.26 -6.85 18.76
C PRO A 125 0.22 -6.68 19.10
N PHE A 126 0.91 -5.69 18.51
CA PHE A 126 2.34 -5.47 18.67
C PHE A 126 2.67 -4.40 19.71
N ALA A 127 1.89 -3.33 19.75
CA ALA A 127 2.08 -2.21 20.65
C ALA A 127 0.72 -1.80 21.28
N PRO A 128 0.15 -2.65 22.17
CA PRO A 128 -1.23 -2.51 22.65
C PRO A 128 -1.48 -1.17 23.36
N HIS A 129 -0.56 -0.75 24.23
CA HIS A 129 -0.72 0.47 25.02
C HIS A 129 -0.77 1.74 24.16
N ILE A 130 0.12 1.85 23.17
CA ILE A 130 0.14 3.02 22.27
C ILE A 130 -1.06 2.99 21.32
N ALA A 131 -1.45 1.80 20.83
CA ALA A 131 -2.63 1.65 19.99
C ALA A 131 -3.91 2.08 20.72
N GLU A 132 -4.12 1.65 21.96
CA GLU A 132 -5.27 2.04 22.78
C GLU A 132 -5.31 3.56 23.01
N GLU A 133 -4.19 4.15 23.41
CA GLU A 133 -4.10 5.61 23.63
C GLU A 133 -4.39 6.40 22.34
N LEU A 134 -3.81 5.98 21.21
CA LEU A 134 -4.03 6.62 19.91
C LEU A 134 -5.48 6.46 19.43
N TRP A 135 -6.08 5.30 19.66
CA TRP A 135 -7.48 5.00 19.31
C TRP A 135 -8.46 5.93 20.05
N GLN A 136 -8.25 6.14 21.35
CA GLN A 136 -9.04 7.08 22.14
C GLN A 136 -8.83 8.53 21.68
N ARG A 137 -7.58 8.91 21.34
CA ARG A 137 -7.24 10.27 20.88
C ARG A 137 -7.92 10.65 19.57
N ILE A 138 -8.13 9.71 18.66
CA ILE A 138 -8.88 9.95 17.42
C ILE A 138 -10.40 9.95 17.62
N GLY A 139 -10.87 9.86 18.87
CA GLY A 139 -12.27 10.09 19.23
C GLY A 139 -13.12 8.82 19.37
N ASN A 140 -12.53 7.63 19.29
CA ASN A 140 -13.23 6.39 19.54
C ASN A 140 -13.39 6.15 21.04
N SER A 141 -14.52 5.59 21.47
CA SER A 141 -14.86 5.42 22.89
C SER A 141 -14.59 4.02 23.44
N GLU A 142 -14.75 2.98 22.62
CA GLU A 142 -14.42 1.61 23.02
C GLU A 142 -12.94 1.31 22.82
N SER A 143 -12.44 0.28 23.51
CA SER A 143 -11.06 -0.19 23.35
C SER A 143 -10.78 -0.66 21.92
N VAL A 144 -9.57 -0.41 21.43
CA VAL A 144 -9.12 -0.90 20.12
C VAL A 144 -9.15 -2.44 20.08
N HIS A 145 -8.95 -3.08 21.23
CA HIS A 145 -8.96 -4.53 21.37
C HIS A 145 -10.36 -5.16 21.31
N LYS A 146 -11.42 -4.35 21.23
CA LYS A 146 -12.78 -4.82 20.96
C LYS A 146 -13.16 -4.71 19.48
N GLN A 147 -12.31 -4.10 18.66
CA GLN A 147 -12.58 -3.95 17.24
C GLN A 147 -12.36 -5.25 16.48
N THR A 148 -13.14 -5.45 15.42
CA THR A 148 -12.92 -6.54 14.48
C THR A 148 -11.62 -6.31 13.71
N TRP A 149 -10.89 -7.40 13.44
CA TRP A 149 -9.73 -7.35 12.56
C TRP A 149 -10.14 -6.88 11.14
N PRO A 150 -9.41 -5.94 10.52
CA PRO A 150 -9.78 -5.42 9.20
C PRO A 150 -9.73 -6.51 8.12
N GLN A 151 -10.67 -6.45 7.17
CA GLN A 151 -10.74 -7.39 6.05
C GLN A 151 -10.23 -6.75 4.76
N CYS A 152 -9.50 -7.53 3.97
CA CYS A 152 -8.97 -7.08 2.69
C CYS A 152 -10.09 -6.99 1.64
N ASP A 153 -10.22 -5.83 0.98
CA ASP A 153 -11.01 -5.68 -0.24
C ASP A 153 -10.12 -5.96 -1.45
N GLU A 154 -10.29 -7.13 -2.06
CA GLU A 154 -9.52 -7.55 -3.23
C GLU A 154 -9.71 -6.61 -4.44
N SER A 155 -10.82 -5.88 -4.53
CA SER A 155 -11.04 -4.91 -5.60
C SER A 155 -10.12 -3.69 -5.48
N ALA A 156 -9.72 -3.32 -4.26
CA ALA A 156 -8.80 -2.21 -4.02
C ALA A 156 -7.34 -2.56 -4.38
N LEU A 157 -7.03 -3.85 -4.55
CA LEU A 157 -5.70 -4.32 -4.97
C LEU A 157 -5.51 -4.25 -6.50
N VAL A 158 -6.60 -4.10 -7.25
CA VAL A 158 -6.56 -4.00 -8.70
C VAL A 158 -5.85 -2.70 -9.11
N VAL A 159 -4.83 -2.84 -9.97
CA VAL A 159 -4.12 -1.70 -10.55
C VAL A 159 -4.65 -1.44 -11.95
N ASP A 160 -4.97 -0.18 -12.26
CA ASP A 160 -5.39 0.22 -13.62
C ASP A 160 -4.17 0.24 -14.58
N GLU A 161 -3.01 0.62 -14.04
CA GLU A 161 -1.74 0.75 -14.76
C GLU A 161 -0.62 -0.01 -14.04
N ILE A 162 0.29 -0.58 -14.82
CA ILE A 162 1.53 -1.19 -14.36
C ILE A 162 2.73 -0.40 -14.88
N THR A 163 3.77 -0.33 -14.06
CA THR A 163 5.08 0.17 -14.52
C THR A 163 5.78 -0.93 -15.32
N LEU A 164 5.79 -0.79 -16.64
CA LEU A 164 6.39 -1.73 -17.57
C LEU A 164 7.83 -1.33 -17.88
N VAL A 165 8.78 -2.18 -17.51
CA VAL A 165 10.20 -1.94 -17.79
C VAL A 165 10.51 -2.33 -19.24
N ILE A 166 11.16 -1.42 -19.98
CA ILE A 166 11.59 -1.66 -21.36
C ILE A 166 13.07 -2.05 -21.38
N GLN A 167 13.36 -3.22 -21.95
CA GLN A 167 14.71 -3.75 -22.09
C GLN A 167 15.07 -4.02 -23.56
N ILE A 168 16.35 -3.87 -23.88
CA ILE A 168 16.91 -4.26 -25.18
C ILE A 168 18.19 -5.03 -24.96
N ASN A 169 18.24 -6.27 -25.47
CA ASN A 169 19.31 -7.23 -25.19
C ASN A 169 19.62 -7.31 -23.68
N GLY A 170 18.57 -7.34 -22.85
CA GLY A 170 18.65 -7.44 -21.39
C GLY A 170 19.05 -6.16 -20.65
N LYS A 171 19.33 -5.05 -21.35
CA LYS A 171 19.66 -3.76 -20.72
C LYS A 171 18.42 -2.88 -20.62
N THR A 172 18.11 -2.36 -19.43
CA THR A 172 17.01 -1.41 -19.20
C THR A 172 17.23 -0.10 -19.96
N ARG A 173 16.20 0.36 -20.66
CA ARG A 173 16.20 1.58 -21.47
C ARG A 173 15.18 2.63 -21.03
N GLY A 174 14.26 2.23 -20.16
CA GLY A 174 13.27 3.12 -19.57
C GLY A 174 12.13 2.32 -18.96
N THR A 175 11.15 3.04 -18.44
CA THR A 175 9.90 2.50 -17.91
C THR A 175 8.73 3.30 -18.49
N ILE A 176 7.61 2.64 -18.73
CA ILE A 176 6.35 3.29 -19.14
C ILE A 176 5.22 2.83 -18.22
N GLN A 177 4.17 3.63 -18.10
CA GLN A 177 2.91 3.16 -17.51
C GLN A 177 2.09 2.51 -18.61
N ALA A 178 1.67 1.26 -18.42
CA ALA A 178 0.87 0.50 -19.37
C ALA A 178 -0.42 0.03 -18.68
N PRO A 179 -1.57 -0.03 -19.37
CA PRO A 179 -2.78 -0.57 -18.77
C PRO A 179 -2.56 -2.02 -18.29
N ALA A 180 -2.93 -2.32 -17.05
CA ALA A 180 -2.72 -3.63 -16.44
C ALA A 180 -3.55 -4.74 -17.09
N SER A 181 -4.63 -4.37 -17.78
CA SER A 181 -5.52 -5.27 -18.51
C SER A 181 -4.96 -5.75 -19.84
N LEU A 182 -3.83 -5.22 -20.31
CA LEU A 182 -3.22 -5.67 -21.56
C LEU A 182 -2.71 -7.09 -21.42
N ASP A 183 -3.04 -7.91 -22.42
CA ASP A 183 -2.48 -9.24 -22.57
C ASP A 183 -1.03 -9.19 -23.10
N LYS A 184 -0.43 -10.36 -23.30
CA LYS A 184 0.96 -10.46 -23.73
C LYS A 184 1.23 -9.75 -25.06
N GLU A 185 0.31 -9.86 -26.01
CA GLU A 185 0.45 -9.26 -27.35
C GLU A 185 0.22 -7.75 -27.29
N GLY A 186 -0.77 -7.30 -26.53
CA GLY A 186 -1.03 -5.90 -26.23
C GLY A 186 0.15 -5.21 -25.55
N LEU A 187 0.76 -5.85 -24.54
CA LEU A 187 1.95 -5.33 -23.86
C LEU A 187 3.16 -5.23 -24.79
N GLU A 188 3.39 -6.20 -25.67
CA GLU A 188 4.47 -6.11 -26.66
C GLU A 188 4.26 -4.90 -27.58
N LYS A 189 3.05 -4.75 -28.11
CA LYS A 189 2.72 -3.66 -29.03
C LYS A 189 2.88 -2.31 -28.34
N TYR A 190 2.30 -2.16 -27.15
CA TYR A 190 2.39 -0.95 -26.34
C TYR A 190 3.86 -0.60 -26.01
N ALA A 191 4.65 -1.60 -25.60
CA ALA A 191 6.08 -1.44 -25.35
C ALA A 191 6.85 -1.02 -26.61
N ARG A 192 6.54 -1.60 -27.77
CA ARG A 192 7.22 -1.31 -29.05
C ARG A 192 6.94 0.11 -29.55
N GLU A 193 5.74 0.61 -29.31
CA GLU A 193 5.31 1.97 -29.68
C GLU A 193 5.85 3.05 -28.73
N SER A 194 6.44 2.66 -27.59
CA SER A 194 6.98 3.60 -26.61
C SER A 194 8.24 4.33 -27.09
N GLU A 195 8.43 5.57 -26.63
CA GLU A 195 9.62 6.38 -26.93
C GLU A 195 10.94 5.65 -26.57
N PRO A 196 11.10 5.01 -25.38
CA PRO A 196 12.31 4.29 -25.04
C PRO A 196 12.60 3.13 -26.00
N ALA A 197 11.57 2.43 -26.48
CA ALA A 197 11.75 1.35 -27.44
C ALA A 197 12.12 1.90 -28.82
N GLN A 198 11.33 2.84 -29.38
CA GLN A 198 11.55 3.39 -30.71
C GLN A 198 12.96 3.96 -30.86
N ARG A 199 13.40 4.79 -29.90
CA ARG A 199 14.75 5.39 -29.91
C ARG A 199 15.88 4.37 -29.93
N ASN A 200 15.69 3.21 -29.30
CA ASN A 200 16.74 2.21 -29.16
C ASN A 200 16.62 1.06 -30.17
N LEU A 201 15.48 0.93 -30.84
CA LEU A 201 15.19 -0.03 -31.91
C LEU A 201 15.43 0.56 -33.32
N GLU A 202 15.58 1.88 -33.45
CA GLU A 202 15.86 2.53 -34.72
C GLU A 202 17.07 1.89 -35.44
N GLY A 203 16.87 1.52 -36.71
CA GLY A 203 17.88 0.86 -37.54
C GLY A 203 18.20 -0.59 -37.15
N LYS A 204 17.47 -1.21 -36.21
CA LYS A 204 17.71 -2.58 -35.75
C LYS A 204 16.53 -3.49 -36.07
N THR A 205 16.82 -4.75 -36.39
CA THR A 205 15.79 -5.77 -36.56
C THR A 205 15.51 -6.47 -35.23
N VAL A 206 14.25 -6.47 -34.81
CA VAL A 206 13.80 -7.23 -33.64
C VAL A 206 13.68 -8.71 -34.02
N LYS A 207 14.52 -9.57 -33.44
CA LYS A 207 14.49 -11.02 -33.65
C LYS A 207 13.48 -11.73 -32.75
N LYS A 208 13.30 -11.21 -31.53
CA LYS A 208 12.41 -11.80 -30.52
C LYS A 208 11.98 -10.74 -29.52
N ALA A 209 10.72 -10.78 -29.09
CA ALA A 209 10.25 -10.04 -27.93
C ALA A 209 9.94 -11.03 -26.79
N ILE A 210 10.37 -10.70 -25.58
CA ILE A 210 10.12 -11.49 -24.37
C ILE A 210 9.29 -10.62 -23.44
N VAL A 211 8.03 -10.99 -23.26
CA VAL A 211 7.09 -10.28 -22.40
C VAL A 211 6.93 -11.07 -21.10
N VAL A 212 7.17 -10.40 -19.97
CA VAL A 212 6.83 -10.88 -18.64
C VAL A 212 5.66 -10.01 -18.15
N PRO A 213 4.42 -10.55 -18.14
CA PRO A 213 3.22 -9.80 -17.74
C PRO A 213 3.41 -9.10 -16.39
N GLY A 214 2.94 -7.86 -16.27
CA GLY A 214 3.05 -7.09 -15.04
C GLY A 214 4.45 -6.54 -14.72
N LYS A 215 5.48 -6.84 -15.53
CA LYS A 215 6.88 -6.55 -15.14
C LYS A 215 7.71 -5.88 -16.23
N LEU A 216 7.92 -6.54 -17.38
CA LEU A 216 8.84 -6.03 -18.40
C LEU A 216 8.57 -6.57 -19.81
N VAL A 217 9.09 -5.85 -20.80
CA VAL A 217 9.25 -6.31 -22.19
C VAL A 217 10.70 -6.15 -22.61
N ASN A 218 11.33 -7.25 -23.04
CA ASN A 218 12.70 -7.26 -23.56
C ASN A 218 12.73 -7.56 -25.05
N PHE A 219 13.24 -6.63 -25.85
CA PHE A 219 13.47 -6.81 -27.27
C PHE A 219 14.89 -7.31 -27.54
N VAL A 220 14.99 -8.47 -28.16
CA VAL A 220 16.25 -9.03 -28.65
C VAL A 220 16.47 -8.54 -30.07
N VAL A 221 17.56 -7.82 -30.28
CA VAL A 221 17.91 -7.20 -31.56
C VAL A 221 19.21 -7.74 -32.11
N GLY A 222 19.34 -7.77 -33.44
CA GLY A 222 20.61 -7.98 -34.14
C GLY A 222 20.43 -8.26 -35.61
#